data_AF-A0A960X437-F1
#
_entry.id   AF-A0A960X437-F1
#
_cell.length_a   1.000
_cell.length_b   1.000
_cell.length_c   1.000
_cell.angle_alpha   90.00
_cell.angle_beta   90.00
_cell.angle_gamma   90.00
#
_symmetry.space_group_name_H-M   'P 1'
#
loop_
_entity.id
_entity.type
_entity.pdbx_description
1 polymer ?
#
loop_
_entity_poly.entity_id
_entity_poly.type
_entity_poly.pdbx_seq_one_letter_code
_entity_poly.pdbx_strand_id
1 'polypeptide(L)' 'MRVSLPTATKALHRLQNLGIVREIPGGKYGRLYAYDAYLSILSEGTEPLR' A
#
# COMPACT_ATOMS: atom_id res chain seq x y z
N MET A 1 -5.65 10.19 -17.37
CA MET A 1 -4.27 9.65 -17.24
C MET A 1 -4.36 8.13 -17.22
N ARG A 2 -3.79 7.43 -18.21
CA ARG A 2 -3.79 5.95 -18.28
C ARG A 2 -2.36 5.46 -18.08
N VAL A 3 -2.15 4.57 -17.11
CA VAL A 3 -0.86 3.93 -16.85
C VAL A 3 -1.02 2.44 -17.14
N SER A 4 -0.04 1.82 -17.80
CA SER A 4 -0.10 0.39 -18.06
C SER A 4 0.10 -0.40 -16.76
N LEU A 5 -0.49 -1.61 -16.68
CA LEU A 5 -0.27 -2.52 -15.56
C LEU A 5 1.22 -2.76 -15.25
N PRO A 6 2.10 -3.11 -16.22
CA PRO A 6 3.50 -3.34 -15.90
C PRO A 6 4.23 -2.08 -15.41
N THR A 7 3.85 -0.89 -15.89
CA THR A 7 4.39 0.37 -15.39
C THR A 7 3.97 0.61 -13.94
N ALA A 8 2.68 0.44 -13.63
CA ALA A 8 2.15 0.60 -12.27
C ALA A 8 2.78 -0.39 -11.30
N THR A 9 2.90 -1.67 -11.68
CA THR A 9 3.56 -2.70 -10.87
C THR A 9 5.02 -2.35 -10.60
N LYS A 10 5.78 -1.89 -11.61
CA LYS A 10 7.18 -1.49 -11.41
C LYS A 10 7.32 -0.28 -10.50
N ALA A 11 6.39 0.67 -10.56
CA ALA A 11 6.36 1.80 -9.63
C ALA A 11 6.07 1.34 -8.19
N LEU A 12 5.07 0.47 -7.99
CA LEU A 12 4.74 -0.07 -6.67
C LEU A 12 5.92 -0.86 -6.05
N HIS A 13 6.64 -1.65 -6.84
CA HIS A 13 7.86 -2.32 -6.38
C HIS A 13 8.94 -1.33 -5.93
N ARG A 14 9.15 -0.22 -6.66
CA ARG A 14 10.11 0.81 -6.25
C ARG A 14 9.69 1.47 -4.94
N LEU A 15 8.40 1.80 -4.78
CA LEU A 15 7.86 2.38 -3.55
C LEU A 15 8.00 1.41 -2.36
N GLN A 16 7.81 0.11 -2.60
CA GLN A 16 8.02 -0.92 -1.57
C GLN A 16 9.49 -1.01 -1.17
N ASN A 17 10.42 -0.99 -2.12
CA ASN A 17 11.86 -1.02 -1.83
C ASN A 17 12.32 0.23 -1.04
N LEU A 18 11.65 1.35 -1.22
CA LEU A 18 11.86 2.58 -0.44
C LEU A 18 11.17 2.54 0.93
N GLY A 19 10.44 1.47 1.26
CA GLY A 19 9.71 1.33 2.53
C GLY A 19 8.44 2.20 2.63
N ILE A 20 7.96 2.76 1.52
CA ILE A 20 6.80 3.66 1.49
C ILE A 20 5.49 2.86 1.53
N VAL A 21 5.45 1.72 0.84
CA VAL A 21 4.27 0.84 0.80
C VAL A 21 4.65 -0.59 1.17
N ARG A 22 3.66 -1.38 1.61
CA ARG A 22 3.82 -2.84 1.81
C ARG A 22 2.78 -3.64 1.06
N GLU A 23 3.18 -4.76 0.48
CA GLU A 23 2.24 -5.73 -0.08
C GLU A 23 1.47 -6.45 1.05
N ILE A 24 0.16 -6.58 0.90
CA ILE A 24 -0.69 -7.38 1.77
C ILE A 24 -0.89 -8.75 1.10
N PRO A 25 -0.32 -9.83 1.65
CA PRO A 25 -0.51 -11.18 1.12
C PRO A 25 -1.96 -11.65 1.34
N GLY A 26 -2.44 -12.54 0.45
CA GLY A 26 -3.74 -13.22 0.63
C GLY A 26 -4.94 -12.58 -0.09
N GLY A 27 -4.73 -11.62 -0.98
CA GLY A 27 -5.81 -10.98 -1.74
C GLY A 27 -6.46 -11.90 -2.78
N LYS A 28 -7.77 -12.14 -2.66
CA LYS A 28 -8.60 -12.87 -3.66
C LYS A 28 -8.77 -12.12 -4.99
N TYR A 29 -8.35 -10.85 -5.04
CA TYR A 29 -8.60 -9.92 -6.15
C TYR A 29 -7.32 -9.30 -6.74
N GLY A 30 -6.17 -9.96 -6.57
CA GLY A 30 -4.87 -9.47 -7.03
C GLY A 30 -4.01 -8.89 -5.89
N ARG A 31 -2.83 -8.36 -6.25
CA ARG A 31 -1.86 -7.80 -5.30
C ARG A 31 -2.38 -6.48 -4.73
N LEU A 32 -2.44 -6.41 -3.40
CA LEU A 32 -2.84 -5.21 -2.68
C LEU A 32 -1.63 -4.60 -1.98
N TYR A 33 -1.53 -3.27 -1.99
CA TYR A 33 -0.46 -2.55 -1.31
C TYR A 33 -1.06 -1.56 -0.31
N ALA A 34 -0.59 -1.56 0.93
CA ALA A 34 -0.93 -0.57 1.94
C ALA A 34 0.09 0.57 1.95
N TYR A 35 -0.40 1.80 2.12
CA TYR A 35 0.42 2.98 2.35
C TYR A 35 0.41 3.32 3.85
N ASP A 36 1.39 2.82 4.57
CA ASP A 36 1.37 2.82 6.04
C ASP A 36 1.42 4.21 6.65
N ALA A 37 2.16 5.15 6.05
CA ALA A 37 2.23 6.51 6.55
C ALA A 37 0.86 7.20 6.52
N TYR A 38 0.09 6.97 5.45
CA TYR A 38 -1.26 7.51 5.34
C TYR A 38 -2.23 6.83 6.29
N LEU A 39 -2.14 5.50 6.41
CA LEU A 39 -2.97 4.76 7.37
C LEU A 39 -2.66 5.17 8.81
N SER A 40 -1.39 5.44 9.15
CA SER A 40 -0.99 5.93 10.47
C SER A 40 -1.68 7.26 10.81
N ILE A 41 -1.63 8.23 9.89
CA ILE A 41 -2.28 9.53 10.07
C ILE A 41 -3.81 9.35 10.23
N LEU A 42 -4.41 8.49 9.41
CA LEU A 42 -5.84 8.22 9.50
C LEU A 42 -6.23 7.49 10.79
N SER A 43 -5.32 6.69 11.33
CA SER A 43 -5.51 5.93 12.56
C SER A 43 -5.31 6.76 13.83
N GLU A 44 -4.71 7.95 13.77
CA GLU A 44 -4.56 8.83 14.93
C GLU A 44 -5.91 9.14 15.59
N GLY A 45 -6.07 8.78 16.86
CA GLY A 45 -7.32 8.95 17.61
C GLY A 45 -8.40 7.90 17.34
N THR A 46 -8.10 6.88 16.54
CA THR A 46 -8.95 5.69 16.33
C THR A 46 -8.22 4.40 16.73
N GLU A 47 -7.19 4.51 17.58
CA GLU A 47 -6.53 3.33 18.11
C GLU A 47 -7.55 2.41 18.79
N PRO A 48 -7.46 1.08 18.59
CA PRO A 48 -8.38 0.15 19.21
C PRO A 48 -8.41 0.38 20.72
N LEU A 49 -9.62 0.54 21.29
CA LEU A 49 -9.81 0.55 22.73
C LEU A 49 -9.27 -0.79 23.26
N ARG A 50 -8.24 -0.73 24.10
CA ARG A 50 -7.71 -1.90 24.81
C ARG A 50 -8.70 -2.41 25.84
#